data_AF-A0A2W6BUV3-F1
#
_entry.id   AF-A0A2W6BUV3-F1
#
_cell.length_a   1.000
_cell.length_b   1.000
_cell.length_c   1.000
_cell.angle_alpha   90.00
_cell.angle_beta   90.00
_cell.angle_gamma   90.00
#
_symmetry.space_group_name_H-M   'P 1'
#
loop_
_entity.id
_entity.type
_entity.pdbx_description
1 polymer ?
#
loop_
_entity_poly.entity_id
_entity_poly.type
_entity_poly.pdbx_seq_one_letter_code
_entity_poly.pdbx_strand_id
1 'polypeptide(L)' 'MGRGRAKAKQTKVARELKYSSPQTDLDALQRELSHAPPESHDKPDDVRDGPDDDDAWEPRRR' A
#
# COMPACT_ATOMS: atom_id res chain seq x y z
N MET A 1 28.46 3.63 -19.31
CA MET A 1 28.54 4.79 -18.39
C MET A 1 27.17 5.42 -18.06
N GLY A 2 26.11 4.64 -17.79
CA GLY A 2 24.76 5.22 -17.60
C GLY A 2 23.93 4.69 -16.42
N ARG A 3 24.35 3.61 -15.77
CA ARG A 3 23.54 2.93 -14.74
C ARG A 3 23.38 3.75 -13.44
N GLY A 4 24.41 4.48 -13.02
CA GLY A 4 24.36 5.28 -11.77
C GLY A 4 23.31 6.41 -11.83
N ARG A 5 23.19 7.09 -12.97
CA ARG A 5 22.20 8.17 -13.16
C ARG A 5 20.78 7.61 -13.23
N ALA A 6 20.58 6.50 -13.94
CA ALA A 6 19.28 5.82 -13.99
C ALA A 6 18.85 5.36 -12.59
N LYS A 7 19.75 4.72 -11.83
CA LYS A 7 19.48 4.28 -10.45
C LYS A 7 19.11 5.45 -9.55
N ALA A 8 19.86 6.56 -9.61
CA ALA A 8 19.56 7.76 -8.83
C ALA A 8 18.17 8.35 -9.16
N LYS A 9 17.81 8.42 -10.45
CA LYS A 9 16.48 8.87 -10.88
C LYS A 9 15.37 7.95 -10.34
N GLN A 10 15.56 6.63 -10.43
CA GLN A 10 14.58 5.67 -9.95
C GLN A 10 14.41 5.72 -8.43
N THR A 11 15.50 5.84 -7.66
CA THR A 11 15.41 5.99 -6.20
C THR A 11 14.68 7.28 -5.80
N LYS A 12 14.89 8.38 -6.53
CA LYS A 12 14.17 9.64 -6.29
C LYS A 12 12.66 9.46 -6.53
N VAL A 13 12.28 8.92 -7.68
CA VAL A 13 10.87 8.67 -8.03
C VAL A 13 10.22 7.71 -7.03
N ALA A 14 10.89 6.62 -6.67
CA ALA A 14 10.37 5.66 -5.69
C ALA A 14 10.16 6.29 -4.30
N ARG A 15 11.06 7.18 -3.87
CA ARG A 15 10.92 7.91 -2.61
C ARG A 15 9.74 8.88 -2.68
N GLU A 16 9.59 9.62 -3.78
CA GLU A 16 8.44 10.49 -4.00
C GLU A 16 7.14 9.68 -3.95
N LEU A 17 7.05 8.53 -4.63
CA LEU A 17 5.86 7.68 -4.58
C LEU A 17 5.59 7.09 -3.19
N LYS A 18 6.63 6.67 -2.46
CA LYS A 18 6.49 6.06 -1.13
C LYS A 18 6.05 7.05 -0.06
N TYR A 19 6.54 8.29 -0.14
CA TYR A 19 6.35 9.30 0.90
C TYR A 19 5.50 10.49 0.45
N SER A 20 5.02 10.51 -0.77
CA SER A 20 3.95 11.41 -1.19
C SER A 20 2.66 10.95 -0.52
N SER A 21 2.24 11.68 0.51
CA SER A 21 0.85 11.60 0.95
C SER A 21 -0.01 12.15 -0.19
N PRO A 22 -1.00 11.40 -0.71
CA PRO A 22 -2.02 12.00 -1.55
C PRO A 22 -2.63 13.19 -0.80
N GLN A 23 -2.81 14.32 -1.47
CA GLN A 23 -3.61 15.40 -0.95
C GLN A 23 -5.07 14.96 -1.07
N THR A 24 -5.63 14.40 0.00
CA THR A 24 -7.04 14.03 0.06
C THR A 24 -7.88 15.26 0.36
N ASP A 25 -8.96 15.44 -0.40
CA ASP A 25 -9.96 16.46 -0.08
C ASP A 25 -10.80 15.95 1.10
N LEU A 26 -10.46 16.43 2.30
CA LEU A 26 -11.12 16.03 3.54
C LEU A 26 -12.58 16.49 3.58
N ASP A 27 -12.92 17.60 2.92
CA ASP A 27 -14.29 18.13 2.88
C ASP A 27 -15.19 17.23 2.03
N ALA A 28 -14.68 16.75 0.89
CA ALA A 28 -15.39 15.78 0.06
C ALA A 28 -15.60 14.45 0.80
N LEU A 29 -14.57 13.93 1.47
CA LEU A 29 -14.64 12.69 2.26
C LEU A 29 -15.64 12.80 3.42
N GLN A 30 -15.63 13.92 4.14
CA GLN A 30 -16.57 14.15 5.24
C GLN A 30 -18.02 14.20 4.75
N ARG A 31 -18.27 14.81 3.58
CA ARG A 31 -19.59 14.79 2.95
C ARG A 31 -20.02 13.37 2.61
N GLU A 32 -19.17 12.57 1.99
CA GLU A 32 -19.51 11.18 1.67
C GLU A 32 -19.86 10.36 2.93
N LEU A 33 -19.02 10.46 3.97
CA LEU A 33 -19.22 9.73 5.23
C LEU A 33 -20.50 10.16 5.98
N SER A 34 -20.83 11.45 5.94
CA SER A 34 -22.04 11.98 6.59
C SER A 34 -23.33 11.65 5.83
N HIS A 35 -23.25 11.33 4.55
CA HIS A 35 -24.40 10.95 3.72
C HIS A 35 -24.50 9.44 3.48
N ALA A 36 -23.53 8.65 3.94
CA ALA A 36 -23.61 7.19 3.89
C ALA A 36 -24.71 6.71 4.86
N PRO A 37 -25.73 5.98 4.38
CA PRO A 37 -26.65 5.28 5.29
C PRO A 37 -25.83 4.29 6.14
N PRO A 38 -26.27 3.93 7.36
CA PRO A 38 -25.58 2.94 8.18
C PRO A 38 -25.55 1.61 7.43
N GLU A 39 -24.44 1.33 6.75
CA GLU A 39 -24.20 0.07 6.09
C GLU A 39 -23.91 -0.95 7.19
N SER A 40 -24.86 -1.86 7.42
CA SER A 40 -24.70 -2.98 8.32
C SER A 40 -23.44 -3.75 7.94
N HIS A 41 -22.38 -3.61 8.75
CA HIS A 41 -21.17 -4.41 8.64
C HIS A 41 -21.47 -5.87 8.99
N ASP A 42 -22.09 -6.60 8.06
CA ASP A 42 -22.07 -8.04 8.05
C ASP A 42 -20.76 -8.48 7.39
N LYS A 43 -19.71 -8.57 8.22
CA LYS A 43 -18.43 -9.14 7.83
C LYS A 43 -18.55 -10.66 7.88
N PRO A 44 -18.40 -11.41 6.77
CA PRO A 44 -17.85 -12.74 6.88
C PRO A 44 -16.34 -12.60 7.11
N ASP A 45 -15.93 -12.95 8.31
CA ASP A 45 -14.56 -13.28 8.68
C ASP A 45 -14.14 -14.50 7.83
N ASP A 46 -13.65 -14.27 6.61
CA ASP A 46 -12.95 -15.29 5.83
C ASP A 46 -11.48 -14.89 5.78
N VAL A 47 -10.83 -15.07 6.93
CA VAL A 47 -9.38 -15.26 6.99
C VAL A 47 -9.08 -16.53 6.21
N ARG A 48 -8.94 -16.37 4.90
CA ARG A 48 -8.34 -17.40 4.07
C ARG A 48 -6.87 -17.45 4.43
N ASP A 49 -6.57 -18.37 5.32
CA ASP A 49 -5.25 -18.95 5.59
C ASP A 49 -4.56 -19.20 4.24
N GLY A 50 -3.78 -18.22 3.77
CA GLY A 50 -2.85 -18.36 2.67
C GLY A 50 -1.56 -18.93 3.26
N PRO A 51 -0.93 -19.93 2.64
CA PRO A 51 0.27 -20.55 3.20
C PRO A 51 1.31 -19.47 3.50
N ASP A 52 1.76 -19.45 4.76
CA ASP A 52 2.89 -18.68 5.30
C ASP A 52 3.92 -18.35 4.20
N ASP A 53 4.02 -17.07 3.83
CA ASP A 53 5.08 -16.54 2.97
C ASP A 53 6.44 -16.52 3.71
N ASP A 54 6.51 -17.13 4.90
CA ASP A 54 7.71 -17.29 5.72
C ASP A 54 8.70 -18.31 5.14
N ASP A 55 8.27 -19.22 4.25
CA ASP A 55 9.15 -20.17 3.53
C ASP A 55 9.85 -19.55 2.30
N ALA A 56 9.40 -18.39 1.81
CA ALA A 56 9.96 -17.77 0.60
C ALA A 56 11.29 -17.03 0.86
N TRP A 57 11.62 -16.76 2.12
CA TRP A 57 12.74 -15.90 2.51
C TRP A 57 13.78 -16.58 3.41
N GLU A 58 13.95 -17.90 3.36
CA GLU A 58 15.19 -18.50 3.87
C GLU A 58 16.36 -18.22 2.91
N PRO A 59 17.32 -17.33 3.24
CA PRO A 59 18.56 -17.27 2.50
C PRO A 59 19.28 -18.58 2.75
N ARG A 60 19.37 -19.44 1.72
CA ARG A 60 20.15 -20.69 1.75
C ARG A 60 21.49 -20.43 2.42
N ARG A 61 21.62 -20.80 3.69
CA ARG A 61 22.87 -20.67 4.42
C ARG A 61 23.81 -21.73 3.84
N ARG A 62 24.82 -21.26 3.10
CA ARG A 62 25.94 -22.06 2.63
C ARG A 62 27.23 -21.39 3.06
#